data_AF-A0ABD2X4R2-F1
#
_entry.id   AF-A0ABD2X4R2-F1
#
_cell.length_a   1.000
_cell.length_b   1.000
_cell.length_c   1.000
_cell.angle_alpha   90.00
_cell.angle_beta   90.00
_cell.angle_gamma   90.00
#
_symmetry.space_group_name_H-M   'P 1'
#
loop_
_entity.id
_entity.type
_entity.pdbx_description
1 polymer ?
#
loop_
_entity_poly.entity_id
_entity_poly.type
_entity_poly.pdbx_seq_one_letter_code
_entity_poly.pdbx_strand_id
1 'polypeptide(L)'
;MFEICQQYINARPAVCKTNEFFLPYHKAKMINQCIGVNKFGSMPKEIALFLGLPNAKSYTGHSFRRTSATLFVDAGADSTVLKRHGGWKSSTVAEGYIATFCVQ
;
A
#
# COMPACT_ATOMS: atom_id res chain seq x y z
N MET A 1 15.78 9.62 2.59
CA MET A 1 14.75 8.85 3.33
C MET A 1 13.67 9.84 3.75
N PHE A 2 12.38 9.53 3.59
CA PHE A 2 11.30 10.42 4.02
C PHE A 2 11.31 10.58 5.56
N GLU A 3 10.96 11.77 6.06
CA GLU A 3 10.97 12.08 7.50
C GLU A 3 10.13 11.08 8.31
N ILE A 4 8.96 10.71 7.79
CA ILE A 4 8.07 9.73 8.44
C ILE A 4 8.73 8.35 8.61
N CYS A 5 9.57 7.93 7.67
CA CYS A 5 10.32 6.68 7.77
C CYS A 5 11.39 6.78 8.87
N GLN A 6 12.04 7.93 9.01
CA GLN A 6 13.04 8.14 10.06
C GLN A 6 12.38 8.15 11.45
N GLN A 7 11.24 8.82 11.59
CA GLN A 7 10.44 8.80 12.83
C GLN A 7 10.04 7.36 13.20
N TYR A 8 9.59 6.59 12.21
CA TYR A 8 9.26 5.18 12.41
C TYR A 8 10.46 4.36 12.88
N ILE A 9 11.62 4.48 12.20
CA ILE A 9 12.87 3.79 12.57
C ILE A 9 13.27 4.13 14.02
N ASN A 10 13.23 5.41 14.38
CA ASN A 10 13.63 5.86 15.72
C ASN A 10 12.70 5.33 16.83
N ALA A 11 11.43 5.09 16.51
CA ALA A 11 10.48 4.55 17.46
C ALA A 11 10.64 3.02 17.65
N ARG A 12 11.31 2.31 16.73
CA ARG A 12 11.46 0.84 16.80
C ARG A 12 12.26 0.42 18.03
N PRO A 13 11.98 -0.78 18.59
CA PRO A 13 12.79 -1.33 19.66
C PRO A 13 14.26 -1.43 19.26
N ALA A 14 15.17 -1.02 20.15
CA ALA A 14 16.62 -1.05 19.88
C ALA A 14 17.14 -2.45 19.53
N VAL A 15 16.56 -3.48 20.15
CA VAL A 15 16.84 -4.89 19.82
C VAL A 15 15.66 -5.45 19.03
N CYS A 16 15.80 -5.53 17.71
CA CYS A 16 14.85 -6.20 16.83
C CYS A 16 15.34 -7.61 16.48
N LYS A 17 14.45 -8.60 16.50
CA LYS A 17 14.72 -9.99 16.08
C LYS A 17 14.67 -10.16 14.56
N THR A 18 14.17 -9.15 13.84
CA THR A 18 13.96 -9.17 12.41
C THR A 18 14.53 -7.93 11.75
N ASN A 19 15.05 -8.12 10.54
CA ASN A 19 15.52 -7.04 9.66
C ASN A 19 14.38 -6.42 8.84
N GLU A 20 13.16 -6.99 8.90
CA GLU A 20 12.00 -6.44 8.22
C GLU A 20 11.71 -5.01 8.70
N PHE A 21 11.23 -4.17 7.77
CA PHE A 21 10.99 -2.76 8.07
C PHE A 21 9.82 -2.60 9.03
N PHE A 22 8.68 -3.22 8.72
CA PHE A 22 7.43 -3.02 9.46
C PHE A 22 7.22 -4.06 10.58
N LEU A 23 6.99 -3.55 11.78
CA LEU A 23 6.61 -4.28 12.98
C LEU A 23 5.14 -4.02 13.34
N PRO A 24 4.40 -5.01 13.87
CA PRO A 24 3.06 -4.80 14.39
C PRO A 24 3.05 -3.80 15.55
N TYR A 25 2.03 -2.97 15.58
CA TYR A 25 1.72 -2.10 16.72
C TYR A 25 0.44 -2.60 17.39
N HIS A 26 0.50 -2.91 18.67
CA HIS A 26 -0.63 -3.45 19.43
C HIS A 26 -0.60 -2.94 20.86
N LYS A 27 -1.75 -2.50 21.38
CA LYS A 27 -1.90 -1.96 22.75
C LYS A 27 -0.83 -0.92 23.10
N ALA A 28 -0.68 0.08 22.22
CA ALA A 28 0.27 1.17 22.36
C ALA A 28 1.77 0.78 22.34
N LYS A 29 2.12 -0.43 21.87
CA LYS A 29 3.50 -0.93 21.84
C LYS A 29 3.83 -1.59 20.51
N MET A 30 5.08 -1.43 20.07
CA MET A 30 5.62 -2.20 18.96
C MET A 30 6.00 -3.61 19.40
N ILE A 31 5.58 -4.60 18.63
CA ILE A 31 5.85 -6.00 18.86
C ILE A 31 7.04 -6.41 18.01
N ASN A 32 8.02 -7.06 18.62
CA ASN A 32 9.26 -7.47 17.98
C ASN A 32 9.10 -8.74 17.12
N GLN A 33 8.29 -8.63 16.07
CA GLN A 33 7.99 -9.69 15.10
C GLN A 33 7.67 -9.07 13.73
N CYS A 34 7.76 -9.85 12.66
CA CYS A 34 7.33 -9.38 11.33
C CYS A 34 5.82 -9.13 11.29
N ILE A 35 5.40 -8.07 10.61
CA ILE A 35 3.98 -7.84 10.36
C ILE A 35 3.41 -8.84 9.35
N GLY A 36 2.20 -9.34 9.61
CA GLY A 36 1.54 -10.32 8.74
C GLY A 36 0.97 -9.67 7.47
N VAL A 37 1.04 -10.38 6.34
CA VAL A 37 0.50 -9.92 5.05
C VAL A 37 -0.98 -9.54 5.12
N ASN A 38 -1.78 -10.27 5.90
CA ASN A 38 -3.21 -9.99 6.07
C ASN A 38 -3.47 -8.63 6.73
N LYS A 39 -2.54 -8.12 7.55
CA LYS A 39 -2.68 -6.79 8.17
C LYS A 39 -2.54 -5.68 7.15
N PHE A 40 -1.61 -5.81 6.19
CA PHE A 40 -1.56 -4.90 5.04
C PHE A 40 -2.75 -5.09 4.11
N GLY A 41 -3.18 -6.34 3.90
CA GLY A 41 -4.35 -6.66 3.08
C GLY A 41 -5.65 -6.04 3.61
N SER A 42 -5.81 -5.94 4.93
CA SER A 42 -7.00 -5.34 5.57
C SER A 42 -6.93 -3.82 5.73
N MET A 43 -5.74 -3.22 5.62
CA MET A 43 -5.53 -1.80 5.89
C MET A 43 -6.41 -0.86 5.02
N PRO A 44 -6.58 -1.09 3.71
CA PRO A 44 -7.49 -0.27 2.89
C PRO A 44 -8.94 -0.29 3.39
N LYS A 45 -9.43 -1.46 3.82
CA LYS A 45 -10.76 -1.59 4.43
C LYS A 45 -10.85 -0.84 5.75
N GLU A 46 -9.83 -0.94 6.61
CA GLU A 46 -9.79 -0.21 7.89
C GLU A 46 -9.84 1.31 7.67
N ILE A 47 -9.09 1.82 6.68
CA ILE A 47 -9.12 3.24 6.29
C ILE A 47 -10.49 3.64 5.72
N ALA A 48 -11.07 2.82 4.83
CA ALA A 48 -12.38 3.10 4.25
C ALA A 48 -13.50 3.15 5.32
N LEU A 49 -13.45 2.24 6.32
CA LEU A 49 -14.35 2.27 7.47
C LEU A 49 -14.17 3.53 8.31
N PHE A 50 -12.93 3.91 8.60
CA PHE A 50 -12.62 5.13 9.36
C PHE A 50 -13.13 6.40 8.67
N LEU A 51 -13.00 6.47 7.34
CA LEU A 51 -13.47 7.59 6.53
C LEU A 51 -14.98 7.56 6.23
N GLY A 52 -15.70 6.51 6.62
CA GLY A 52 -17.13 6.36 6.32
C GLY A 52 -17.45 6.13 4.84
N LEU A 53 -16.52 5.55 4.07
CA LEU A 53 -16.73 5.28 2.64
C LEU A 53 -17.74 4.12 2.45
N PRO A 54 -18.61 4.21 1.42
CA PRO A 54 -19.52 3.12 1.10
C PRO A 54 -18.74 1.87 0.70
N ASN A 55 -19.35 0.70 0.92
CA ASN A 55 -18.79 -0.58 0.49
C ASN A 55 -17.37 -0.87 0.99
N ALA A 56 -16.98 -0.43 2.19
CA ALA A 56 -15.62 -0.60 2.73
C ALA A 56 -15.02 -2.02 2.60
N LYS A 57 -15.84 -3.06 2.54
CA LYS A 57 -15.42 -4.46 2.30
C LYS A 57 -14.75 -4.69 0.93
N SER A 58 -15.01 -3.86 -0.08
CA SER A 58 -14.40 -3.96 -1.42
C SER A 58 -12.98 -3.41 -1.48
N TYR A 59 -12.56 -2.64 -0.46
CA TYR A 59 -11.21 -2.10 -0.36
C TYR A 59 -10.27 -3.20 0.14
N THR A 60 -9.38 -3.65 -0.71
CA THR A 60 -8.41 -4.73 -0.44
C THR A 60 -6.99 -4.21 -0.57
N GLY A 61 -5.99 -4.99 -0.20
CA GLY A 61 -4.57 -4.63 -0.41
C GLY A 61 -4.24 -4.19 -1.85
N HIS A 62 -4.96 -4.69 -2.86
CA HIS A 62 -4.79 -4.26 -4.26
C HIS A 62 -5.25 -2.82 -4.54
N SER A 63 -6.09 -2.23 -3.70
CA SER A 63 -6.57 -0.85 -3.85
C SER A 63 -5.39 0.12 -3.93
N PHE A 64 -4.36 -0.02 -3.10
CA PHE A 64 -3.17 0.85 -3.18
C PHE A 64 -2.41 0.72 -4.50
N ARG A 65 -2.25 -0.51 -5.01
CA ARG A 65 -1.59 -0.73 -6.31
C ARG A 65 -2.39 -0.12 -7.46
N ARG A 66 -3.73 -0.25 -7.43
CA ARG A 66 -4.62 0.35 -8.43
C ARG A 66 -4.54 1.88 -8.41
N THR A 67 -4.65 2.48 -7.22
CA THR A 67 -4.54 3.94 -7.07
C THR A 67 -3.18 4.43 -7.56
N SER A 68 -2.09 3.77 -7.17
CA SER A 68 -0.74 4.15 -7.60
C SER A 68 -0.54 4.05 -9.12
N ALA A 69 -1.03 2.98 -9.76
CA ALA A 69 -0.97 2.81 -11.21
C ALA A 69 -1.75 3.92 -11.94
N THR A 70 -2.97 4.20 -11.46
CA THR A 70 -3.87 5.21 -12.04
C THR A 70 -3.26 6.59 -11.96
N LEU A 71 -2.85 7.04 -10.76
CA LEU A 71 -2.22 8.36 -10.58
C LEU A 71 -0.96 8.53 -11.42
N PHE A 72 -0.22 7.45 -11.65
CA PHE A 72 1.00 7.51 -12.43
C PHE A 72 0.71 7.70 -13.92
N VAL A 73 -0.31 7.01 -14.46
CA VAL A 73 -0.76 7.21 -15.84
C VAL A 73 -1.44 8.57 -16.02
N ASP A 74 -2.24 9.02 -15.05
CA ASP A 74 -2.87 10.35 -15.07
C ASP A 74 -1.82 11.48 -15.07
N ALA A 75 -0.65 11.24 -14.47
CA ALA A 75 0.50 12.13 -14.52
C ALA A 75 1.29 12.06 -15.86
N GLY A 76 0.84 11.27 -16.83
CA GLY A 76 1.42 11.14 -18.16
C GLY A 76 2.48 10.04 -18.31
N ALA A 77 2.58 9.10 -17.36
CA ALA A 77 3.52 7.98 -17.50
C ALA A 77 3.13 7.04 -18.66
N ASP A 78 4.13 6.62 -19.44
CA ASP A 78 3.94 5.64 -20.51
C ASP A 78 3.82 4.19 -19.98
N SER A 79 3.40 3.28 -20.86
CA SER A 79 3.18 1.86 -20.54
C SER A 79 4.45 1.14 -20.06
N THR A 80 5.63 1.49 -20.57
CA THR A 80 6.91 0.88 -20.16
C THR A 80 7.29 1.30 -18.74
N VAL A 81 7.10 2.58 -18.44
CA VAL A 81 7.34 3.18 -17.13
C VAL A 81 6.33 2.64 -16.10
N LEU A 82 5.05 2.49 -16.48
CA LEU A 82 4.03 1.84 -15.66
C LEU A 82 4.40 0.38 -15.32
N LYS A 83 4.84 -0.39 -16.32
CA LYS A 83 5.29 -1.78 -16.12
C LYS A 83 6.48 -1.88 -15.18
N ARG A 84 7.46 -0.99 -15.32
CA ARG A 84 8.61 -0.91 -14.42
C ARG A 84 8.17 -0.57 -13.00
N HIS A 85 7.27 0.40 -12.84
CA HIS A 85 6.73 0.84 -11.55
C HIS A 85 6.01 -0.29 -10.79
N GLY A 86 5.12 -1.01 -11.47
CA GLY A 86 4.36 -2.10 -10.84
C GLY A 86 5.03 -3.47 -10.86
N GLY A 87 6.21 -3.60 -11.49
CA GLY A 87 6.92 -4.87 -11.66
C GLY A 87 6.22 -5.87 -12.59
N TRP A 88 5.50 -5.38 -13.61
CA TRP A 88 4.70 -6.21 -14.51
C TRP A 88 5.42 -6.56 -15.82
N LYS A 89 5.39 -7.84 -16.19
CA LYS A 89 5.96 -8.32 -17.47
C LYS A 89 5.05 -8.06 -18.68
N SER A 90 3.73 -8.10 -18.49
CA SER A 90 2.73 -7.90 -19.53
C SER A 90 2.06 -6.53 -19.40
N SER A 91 1.82 -5.87 -20.53
CA SER A 91 1.08 -4.59 -20.59
C SER A 91 -0.38 -4.79 -20.17
N THR A 92 -1.02 -5.89 -20.59
CA THR A 92 -2.40 -6.23 -20.20
C THR A 92 -2.57 -6.30 -18.69
N VAL A 93 -1.59 -6.88 -17.97
CA VAL A 93 -1.65 -6.95 -16.50
C VAL A 93 -1.48 -5.56 -15.91
N ALA A 94 -0.54 -4.75 -16.41
CA ALA A 94 -0.29 -3.40 -15.92
C ALA A 94 -1.51 -2.48 -16.11
N GLU A 95 -2.08 -2.49 -17.32
CA GLU A 95 -3.24 -1.69 -17.68
C GLU A 95 -4.49 -2.10 -16.90
N GLY A 96 -4.63 -3.38 -16.54
CA GLY A 96 -5.72 -3.85 -15.67
C GLY A 96 -5.74 -3.23 -14.26
N TYR A 97 -4.63 -2.64 -13.80
CA TYR A 97 -4.58 -1.89 -12.53
C TYR A 97 -5.02 -0.43 -12.66
N ILE A 98 -5.10 0.12 -13.87
CA ILE A 98 -5.59 1.47 -14.11
C ILE A 98 -7.10 1.48 -13.85
N ALA A 99 -7.58 2.43 -13.04
CA ALA A 99 -9.01 2.62 -12.84
C ALA A 99 -9.61 3.31 -14.06
N THR A 100 -10.63 2.70 -14.64
CA THR A 100 -11.48 3.36 -15.63
C THR A 100 -12.48 4.22 -14.88
N PHE A 101 -12.22 5.52 -14.76
CA PHE A 101 -13.27 6.47 -14.40
C PHE A 101 -14.18 6.62 -15.61
N CYS A 102 -15.25 5.81 -15.69
CA CYS A 102 -16.40 6.26 -16.45
C CYS A 102 -16.91 7.50 -15.73
N VAL A 103 -16.78 8.66 -16.35
CA VAL A 103 -17.58 9.83 -16.00
C VAL A 103 -19.03 9.38 -16.18
N GLN A 104 -19.72 9.14 -15.06
CA GLN A 104 -21.18 8.99 -15.06
C GLN A 104 -21.83 10.35 -15.13
#